data_AF-A0A4U5P6T0-F1
#
_entry.id   AF-A0A4U5P6T0-F1
#
_cell.length_a   1.000
_cell.length_b   1.000
_cell.length_c   1.000
_cell.angle_alpha   90.00
_cell.angle_beta   90.00
_cell.angle_gamma   90.00
#
_symmetry.space_group_name_H-M   'P 1'
#
loop_
_entity.id
_entity.type
_entity.pdbx_description
1 polymer ?
#
loop_
_entity_poly.entity_id
_entity_poly.type
_entity_poly.pdbx_seq_one_letter_code
_entity_poly.pdbx_strand_id
1 'polypeptide(L)'
;MDATNNKVLEVFDTEELSVSLAKYTAVLSDKFAKERGSFTVVLSVGSIDWSKWHVLWVDERLVPKDHPDSNDKLAFDGFLSMVPILPGNAYAINDALSAEGAADD
;
A
#
# COMPACT_ATOMS: atom_id res chain seq x y z
N MET A 1 -5.06 -5.28 -20.40
CA MET A 1 -4.91 -6.71 -20.04
C MET A 1 -5.58 -6.87 -18.69
N ASP A 2 -6.68 -7.62 -18.65
CA ASP A 2 -7.47 -7.84 -17.44
C ASP A 2 -6.61 -8.51 -16.36
N ALA A 3 -6.39 -7.82 -15.24
CA ALA A 3 -5.97 -8.45 -14.01
C ALA A 3 -7.19 -9.21 -13.47
N THR A 4 -7.23 -10.53 -13.71
CA THR A 4 -8.26 -11.41 -13.17
C THR A 4 -8.28 -11.30 -11.65
N ASN A 5 -9.29 -10.61 -11.12
CA ASN A 5 -9.48 -10.38 -9.69
C ASN A 5 -9.95 -11.69 -9.04
N ASN A 6 -8.99 -12.56 -8.71
CA ASN A 6 -9.25 -13.89 -8.17
C ASN A 6 -9.59 -13.77 -6.67
N LYS A 7 -10.81 -13.31 -6.39
CA LYS A 7 -11.30 -13.09 -5.03
C LYS A 7 -11.71 -14.43 -4.41
N VAL A 8 -10.98 -14.87 -3.38
CA VAL A 8 -11.34 -16.05 -2.58
C VAL A 8 -12.15 -15.57 -1.36
N LEU A 9 -13.35 -16.13 -1.16
CA LEU A 9 -14.17 -15.89 0.03
C LEU A 9 -14.30 -17.21 0.80
N GLU A 10 -13.73 -17.26 1.98
CA GLU A 10 -13.87 -18.37 2.92
C GLU A 10 -14.63 -17.88 4.16
N VAL A 11 -15.65 -18.63 4.59
CA VAL A 11 -16.50 -18.31 5.72
C VAL A 11 -16.22 -19.31 6.83
N PHE A 12 -15.92 -18.80 8.03
CA PHE A 12 -15.57 -19.60 9.20
C PHE A 12 -16.43 -19.19 10.39
N ASP A 13 -16.62 -20.12 11.31
CA ASP A 13 -17.10 -19.80 12.65
C ASP A 13 -16.01 -19.07 13.46
N THR A 14 -16.41 -18.33 14.50
CA THR A 14 -15.53 -17.37 15.20
C THR A 14 -14.28 -18.02 15.80
N GLU A 15 -14.40 -19.25 16.30
CA GLU A 15 -13.29 -19.98 16.92
C GLU A 15 -12.26 -20.45 15.87
N GLU A 16 -12.71 -20.80 14.67
CA GLU A 16 -11.86 -21.35 13.61
C GLU A 16 -11.16 -20.27 12.79
N LEU A 17 -11.75 -19.07 12.71
CA LEU A 17 -11.24 -17.97 11.88
C LEU A 17 -9.79 -17.61 12.23
N SER A 18 -9.48 -17.50 13.52
CA SER A 18 -8.14 -17.12 13.99
C SER A 18 -7.08 -18.16 13.61
N VAL A 19 -7.41 -19.45 13.77
CA VAL A 19 -6.53 -20.57 13.46
C VAL A 19 -6.31 -20.71 11.97
N SER A 20 -7.37 -20.59 11.16
CA SER A 20 -7.28 -20.64 9.70
C SER A 20 -6.46 -19.49 9.13
N LEU A 21 -6.67 -18.25 9.63
CA LEU A 21 -5.89 -17.09 9.21
C LEU A 21 -4.41 -17.23 9.57
N ALA A 22 -4.08 -17.74 10.76
CA ALA A 22 -2.71 -18.00 11.17
C ALA A 22 -2.03 -19.03 10.26
N LYS A 23 -2.71 -20.15 9.95
CA LYS A 23 -2.20 -21.17 9.03
C LYS A 23 -1.98 -20.62 7.63
N TYR A 24 -2.95 -19.87 7.11
CA TYR A 24 -2.85 -19.24 5.79
C TYR A 24 -1.67 -18.27 5.71
N THR A 25 -1.52 -17.40 6.72
CA THR A 25 -0.40 -16.46 6.82
C THR A 25 0.94 -17.18 6.89
N ALA A 26 1.04 -18.28 7.65
CA ALA A 26 2.25 -19.09 7.74
C ALA A 26 2.63 -19.72 6.38
N VAL A 27 1.64 -20.24 5.63
CA VAL A 27 1.87 -20.79 4.28
C VAL A 27 2.38 -19.72 3.32
N LEU A 28 1.76 -18.53 3.31
CA LEU A 28 2.21 -17.42 2.47
C LEU A 28 3.60 -16.93 2.87
N SER A 29 3.87 -16.85 4.17
CA SER A 29 5.17 -16.44 4.69
C SER A 29 6.27 -17.37 4.23
N ASP A 30 6.10 -18.69 4.38
CA ASP A 30 7.08 -19.68 3.95
C ASP A 30 7.33 -19.61 2.43
N LYS A 31 6.25 -19.49 1.64
CA LYS A 31 6.34 -19.36 0.18
C LYS A 31 7.14 -18.13 -0.23
N PHE A 32 6.72 -16.94 0.21
CA PHE A 32 7.30 -15.69 -0.29
C PHE A 32 8.68 -15.39 0.33
N ALA A 33 8.94 -15.82 1.56
CA ALA A 33 10.28 -15.72 2.13
C ALA A 33 11.29 -16.56 1.33
N LYS A 34 10.90 -17.76 0.84
CA LYS A 34 11.74 -18.57 -0.05
C LYS A 34 11.92 -17.95 -1.43
N GLU A 35 10.85 -17.42 -2.02
CA GLU A 35 10.89 -16.84 -3.37
C GLU A 35 11.63 -15.49 -3.43
N ARG A 36 11.52 -14.66 -2.39
CA ARG A 36 11.93 -13.24 -2.43
C ARG A 36 12.92 -12.86 -1.33
N GLY A 37 13.31 -13.81 -0.47
CA GLY A 37 14.16 -13.56 0.70
C GLY A 37 13.46 -12.79 1.83
N SER A 38 12.20 -12.37 1.65
CA SER A 38 11.43 -11.63 2.65
C SER A 38 9.93 -11.86 2.49
N PHE A 39 9.19 -11.73 3.59
CA PHE A 39 7.72 -11.71 3.62
C PHE A 39 7.29 -10.48 4.41
N THR A 40 6.48 -9.62 3.80
CA THR A 40 5.95 -8.40 4.43
C THR A 40 4.47 -8.59 4.69
N VAL A 41 4.04 -8.30 5.92
CA VAL A 41 2.63 -8.35 6.34
C VAL A 41 2.25 -7.01 6.95
N VAL A 42 1.03 -6.56 6.68
CA VAL A 42 0.43 -5.40 7.33
C VAL A 42 -0.70 -5.91 8.23
N LEU A 43 -0.59 -5.66 9.52
CA LEU A 43 -1.59 -6.05 10.52
C LEU A 43 -2.49 -4.86 10.82
N SER A 44 -3.81 -5.06 10.78
CA SER A 44 -4.77 -4.10 11.31
C SER A 44 -5.61 -4.75 12.41
N VAL A 45 -5.93 -3.97 13.44
CA VAL A 45 -6.93 -4.34 14.43
C VAL A 45 -8.23 -3.64 14.04
N GLY A 46 -9.24 -4.41 13.63
CA GLY A 46 -10.47 -3.85 13.06
C GLY A 46 -10.36 -3.48 11.57
N SER A 47 -11.43 -2.88 11.03
CA SER A 47 -11.50 -2.43 9.63
C SER A 47 -10.85 -1.05 9.48
N ILE A 48 -9.91 -0.93 8.54
CA ILE A 48 -9.37 0.37 8.13
C ILE A 48 -10.33 1.02 7.13
N ASP A 49 -10.84 2.19 7.48
CA ASP A 49 -11.66 3.03 6.59
C ASP A 49 -10.77 3.98 5.78
N TRP A 50 -10.25 3.50 4.66
CA TRP A 50 -9.36 4.25 3.75
C TRP A 50 -9.98 5.53 3.20
N SER A 51 -11.31 5.69 3.24
CA SER A 51 -11.97 6.93 2.81
C SER A 51 -11.66 8.13 3.70
N LYS A 52 -11.18 7.89 4.92
CA LYS A 52 -10.83 8.91 5.92
C LYS A 52 -9.33 9.15 6.04
N TRP A 53 -8.51 8.36 5.36
CA TRP A 53 -7.06 8.49 5.41
C TRP A 53 -6.62 9.59 4.49
N HIS A 54 -5.67 10.41 4.96
CA HIS A 54 -4.97 11.44 4.18
C HIS A 54 -3.46 11.14 4.27
N VAL A 55 -2.79 11.11 3.13
CA VAL A 55 -1.35 10.81 3.01
C VAL A 55 -0.62 12.05 2.51
N LEU A 56 0.40 12.48 3.23
CA LEU A 56 1.20 13.66 2.92
C LEU A 56 2.67 13.30 2.89
N TRP A 57 3.45 14.00 2.07
CA TRP A 57 4.91 13.85 2.02
C TRP A 57 5.63 15.03 2.66
N VAL A 58 6.68 14.73 3.41
CA VAL A 58 7.57 15.73 4.03
C VAL A 58 8.81 15.97 3.16
N ASP A 59 9.18 14.99 2.34
CA ASP A 59 10.32 15.04 1.42
C ASP A 59 9.97 14.32 0.11
N GLU A 60 10.42 14.87 -1.01
CA GLU A 60 10.30 14.31 -2.35
C GLU A 60 11.57 14.66 -3.14
N ARG A 61 11.97 13.76 -4.04
CA ARG A 61 13.06 13.98 -4.99
C ARG A 61 12.61 15.00 -6.03
N LEU A 62 13.51 15.93 -6.38
CA LEU A 62 13.28 16.93 -7.42
C LEU A 62 13.37 16.30 -8.82
N VAL A 63 12.42 15.43 -9.13
CA VAL A 63 12.25 14.70 -10.39
C VAL A 63 10.75 14.70 -10.74
N PRO A 64 10.38 14.49 -12.02
CA PRO A 64 8.98 14.31 -12.40
C PRO A 64 8.31 13.18 -11.61
N LYS A 65 7.01 13.30 -11.32
CA LYS A 65 6.23 12.28 -10.57
C LYS A 65 6.20 10.90 -11.21
N ASP A 66 6.39 10.78 -12.52
CA ASP A 66 6.45 9.48 -13.22
C ASP A 66 7.86 8.86 -13.20
N HIS A 67 8.85 9.57 -12.66
CA HIS A 67 10.22 9.10 -12.56
C HIS A 67 10.35 7.95 -11.54
N PRO A 68 11.18 6.92 -11.82
CA PRO A 68 11.36 5.77 -10.91
C PRO A 68 11.88 6.13 -9.51
N ASP A 69 12.52 7.29 -9.36
CA ASP A 69 13.05 7.78 -8.08
C ASP A 69 12.08 8.67 -7.29
N SER A 70 10.86 8.94 -7.80
CA SER A 70 9.84 9.67 -7.03
C SER A 70 9.36 8.84 -5.84
N ASN A 71 9.41 9.43 -4.65
CA ASN A 71 8.88 8.85 -3.42
C ASN A 71 7.37 8.60 -3.56
N ASP A 72 6.63 9.55 -4.14
CA ASP A 72 5.19 9.42 -4.37
C ASP A 72 4.87 8.22 -5.27
N LYS A 73 5.59 8.08 -6.39
CA LYS A 73 5.44 6.95 -7.30
C LYS A 73 5.72 5.63 -6.63
N LEU A 74 6.84 5.54 -5.90
CA LEU A 74 7.23 4.33 -5.20
C LEU A 74 6.21 3.95 -4.11
N ALA A 75 5.68 4.92 -3.38
CA ALA A 75 4.62 4.69 -2.39
C ALA A 75 3.31 4.25 -3.06
N PHE A 76 2.96 4.82 -4.21
CA PHE A 76 1.77 4.42 -4.96
C PHE A 76 1.88 2.99 -5.51
N ASP A 77 2.96 2.68 -6.22
CA ASP A 77 3.17 1.38 -6.83
C ASP A 77 3.36 0.28 -5.76
N GLY A 78 4.07 0.61 -4.67
CA GLY A 78 4.38 -0.34 -3.61
C GLY A 78 3.25 -0.57 -2.61
N PHE A 79 2.34 0.39 -2.45
CA PHE A 79 1.32 0.32 -1.40
C PHE A 79 -0.02 0.97 -1.76
N LEU A 80 -0.06 2.27 -2.09
CA LEU A 80 -1.34 2.99 -2.17
C LEU A 80 -2.27 2.48 -3.29
N SER A 81 -1.71 1.92 -4.36
CA SER A 81 -2.47 1.26 -5.44
C SER A 81 -3.17 -0.04 -5.00
N MET A 82 -2.76 -0.62 -3.87
CA MET A 82 -3.29 -1.87 -3.34
C MET A 82 -4.42 -1.65 -2.32
N VAL A 83 -4.70 -0.39 -1.96
CA VAL A 83 -5.71 -0.03 -0.95
C VAL A 83 -6.74 0.94 -1.56
N PRO A 84 -8.00 0.92 -1.12
CA PRO A 84 -9.05 1.78 -1.66
C PRO A 84 -9.00 3.20 -1.06
N ILE A 85 -7.84 3.87 -1.11
CA ILE A 85 -7.71 5.28 -0.74
C ILE A 85 -8.39 6.15 -1.81
N LEU A 86 -9.04 7.24 -1.39
CA LEU A 86 -9.61 8.19 -2.33
C LEU A 86 -8.48 8.93 -3.08
N PRO A 87 -8.52 9.05 -4.42
CA PRO A 87 -7.45 9.69 -5.18
C PRO A 87 -7.11 11.12 -4.71
N GLY A 88 -8.09 11.87 -4.19
CA GLY A 88 -7.89 13.23 -3.68
C GLY A 88 -7.31 13.31 -2.26
N ASN A 89 -7.06 12.18 -1.60
CA ASN A 89 -6.53 12.13 -0.24
C ASN A 89 -5.03 11.79 -0.19
N ALA A 90 -4.37 11.58 -1.32
CA ALA A 90 -2.92 11.50 -1.42
C ALA A 90 -2.38 12.83 -1.96
N TYR A 91 -1.64 13.57 -1.14
CA TYR A 91 -1.15 14.92 -1.43
C TYR A 91 0.34 14.85 -1.74
N ALA A 92 0.65 14.76 -3.03
CA ALA A 92 2.03 14.77 -3.52
C ALA A 92 2.58 16.20 -3.55
N ILE A 93 3.87 16.34 -3.25
CA ILE A 93 4.61 17.60 -3.42
C ILE A 93 4.60 18.02 -4.90
N ASN A 94 4.55 19.32 -5.17
CA ASN A 94 4.46 19.87 -6.52
C ASN A 94 5.82 19.81 -7.24
N ASP A 95 5.95 18.86 -8.18
CA ASP A 95 7.15 18.60 -8.98
C ASP A 95 7.41 19.64 -10.09
N ALA A 96 6.47 20.57 -10.31
CA ALA A 96 6.65 21.68 -11.24
C ALA A 96 7.31 22.92 -10.59
N LEU A 97 7.48 22.94 -9.26
CA LEU A 97 8.07 24.04 -8.51
C LEU A 97 9.52 23.72 -8.10
N SER A 98 10.28 24.75 -7.73
CA SER A 98 11.56 24.53 -7.04
C SER A 98 11.30 23.98 -5.64
N ALA A 99 12.35 23.48 -4.97
CA ALA A 99 12.24 22.99 -3.60
C ALA A 99 11.69 24.07 -2.65
N GLU A 100 12.13 25.31 -2.81
CA GLU A 100 11.64 26.46 -2.03
C GLU A 100 10.19 26.79 -2.40
N GLY A 101 9.85 26.82 -3.70
CA GLY A 101 8.50 27.12 -4.15
C GLY A 101 7.47 26.08 -3.69
N ALA A 102 7.87 24.81 -3.63
CA ALA A 102 7.02 23.73 -3.13
C ALA A 102 6.87 23.71 -1.60
N ALA A 103 7.78 24.36 -0.86
CA ALA A 103 7.68 24.48 0.59
C ALA A 103 6.69 25.57 1.04
N ASP A 104 6.40 26.54 0.16
CA ASP A 104 5.50 27.67 0.41
C ASP A 104 4.08 27.48 -0.18
N ASP A 105 3.84 26.39 -0.94
CA ASP A 105 2.55 25.98 -1.54
C ASP A 105 1.66 25.26 -0.50
#